data_AF-A0A4Z2CNS0-F1
#
_entry.id   AF-A0A4Z2CNS0-F1
#
_cell.length_a   1.000
_cell.length_b   1.000
_cell.length_c   1.000
_cell.angle_alpha   90.00
_cell.angle_beta   90.00
_cell.angle_gamma   90.00
#
_symmetry.space_group_name_H-M   'P 1'
#
loop_
_entity.id
_entity.type
_entity.pdbx_description
1 polymer ?
#
loop_
_entity_poly.entity_id
_entity_poly.type
_entity_poly.pdbx_seq_one_letter_code
_entity_poly.pdbx_strand_id
1 'polypeptide(L)'
;MYPTGKVPLLLLQNGQKLPESDIIMRYIDKIYGSEALLSHCGVGEFEKAKELVNQISRSTYMIISVPEINPCDISHYRQACSQINEAIKGPYFTGSNISLADLIVFPHLHRLETIMGRIHGKKPEEIKELNTNDELCKEWPKLTAFLNIMREQTFVADVTIPCRIHAEYAATVASGCNNPDIE
;
A
#
# COMPACT_ATOMS: atom_id res chain seq x y z
N MET A 1 21.83 -2.59 -13.22
CA MET A 1 20.69 -1.94 -13.91
C MET A 1 19.82 -2.99 -14.61
N TYR A 2 18.50 -2.89 -14.51
CA TYR A 2 17.52 -3.69 -15.27
C TYR A 2 17.04 -2.85 -16.46
N PRO A 3 16.85 -3.41 -17.67
CA PRO A 3 16.68 -2.61 -18.90
C PRO A 3 15.56 -1.56 -18.86
N THR A 4 14.49 -1.81 -18.08
CA THR A 4 13.35 -0.90 -17.95
C THR A 4 13.40 0.01 -16.73
N GLY A 5 14.46 -0.06 -15.91
CA GLY A 5 14.59 0.73 -14.68
C GLY A 5 13.58 0.40 -13.58
N LYS A 6 12.73 -0.63 -13.76
CA LYS A 6 11.73 -1.06 -12.78
C LYS A 6 12.37 -1.53 -11.47
N VAL A 7 11.66 -1.28 -10.37
CA VAL A 7 11.97 -1.75 -9.02
C VAL A 7 10.69 -2.30 -8.36
N PRO A 8 10.78 -3.25 -7.40
CA PRO A 8 12.01 -3.90 -6.92
C PRO A 8 12.58 -4.92 -7.92
N LEU A 9 13.85 -5.29 -7.71
CA LEU A 9 14.57 -6.31 -8.47
C LEU A 9 15.28 -7.26 -7.49
N LEU A 10 14.89 -8.53 -7.46
CA LEU A 10 15.57 -9.52 -6.63
C LEU A 10 16.75 -10.13 -7.42
N LEU A 11 17.94 -10.15 -6.80
CA LEU A 11 19.13 -10.81 -7.34
C LEU A 11 19.23 -12.22 -6.76
N LEU A 12 19.21 -13.23 -7.62
CA LEU A 12 19.33 -14.62 -7.23
C LEU A 12 20.81 -15.03 -7.15
N GLN A 13 21.12 -16.06 -6.35
CA GLN A 13 22.49 -16.56 -6.17
C GLN A 13 23.17 -16.98 -7.47
N ASN A 14 22.39 -17.44 -8.45
CA ASN A 14 22.87 -17.82 -9.79
C ASN A 14 23.07 -16.62 -10.73
N GLY A 15 22.98 -15.39 -10.23
CA GLY A 15 23.13 -14.16 -11.00
C GLY A 15 21.89 -13.75 -11.81
N GLN A 16 20.81 -14.56 -11.79
CA GLN A 16 19.55 -14.19 -12.43
C GLN A 16 18.87 -13.03 -11.69
N LYS A 17 18.14 -12.22 -12.45
CA LYS A 17 17.40 -11.06 -11.96
C LYS A 17 15.91 -11.34 -12.09
N LEU A 18 15.19 -11.25 -10.97
CA LEU A 18 13.74 -11.46 -10.92
C LEU A 18 13.04 -10.11 -10.71
N PRO A 19 12.35 -9.57 -11.73
CA PRO A 19 11.55 -8.35 -11.63
C PRO A 19 10.13 -8.65 -11.13
N GLU A 20 9.34 -7.58 -10.93
CA GLU A 20 7.93 -7.59 -10.54
C GLU A 20 7.69 -8.06 -9.10
N SER A 21 7.13 -7.18 -8.27
CA SER A 21 6.97 -7.43 -6.83
C SER A 21 6.13 -8.67 -6.54
N ASP A 22 5.05 -8.92 -7.28
CA ASP A 22 4.18 -10.08 -7.07
C ASP A 22 4.90 -11.41 -7.40
N ILE A 23 5.76 -11.42 -8.42
CA ILE A 23 6.60 -12.57 -8.77
C ILE A 23 7.65 -12.80 -7.68
N ILE A 24 8.33 -11.74 -7.24
CA ILE A 24 9.31 -11.79 -6.16
C ILE A 24 8.68 -12.34 -4.87
N MET A 25 7.52 -11.82 -4.49
CA MET A 25 6.79 -12.26 -3.30
C MET A 25 6.49 -13.76 -3.35
N ARG A 26 5.91 -14.26 -4.45
CA ARG A 26 5.63 -15.70 -4.61
C ARG A 26 6.90 -16.55 -4.68
N TYR A 27 8.00 -16.01 -5.20
CA TYR A 27 9.28 -16.71 -5.22
C TYR A 27 9.83 -16.88 -3.79
N ILE A 28 9.86 -15.80 -3.00
CA ILE A 28 10.30 -15.82 -1.61
C ILE A 28 9.39 -16.75 -0.80
N ASP A 29 8.07 -16.62 -0.93
CA ASP A 29 7.08 -17.43 -0.23
C ASP A 29 7.31 -18.95 -0.41
N LYS A 30 7.68 -19.38 -1.63
CA LYS A 30 8.00 -20.77 -1.93
C LYS A 30 9.24 -21.30 -1.21
N ILE A 31 10.21 -20.45 -0.89
CA ILE A 31 11.44 -20.84 -0.18
C ILE A 31 11.11 -21.26 1.25
N TYR A 32 10.11 -20.62 1.87
CA TYR A 32 9.71 -20.86 3.26
C TYR A 32 8.77 -22.06 3.46
N GLY A 33 8.35 -22.74 2.38
CA GLY A 33 7.71 -24.05 2.45
C GLY A 33 6.45 -24.09 3.34
N SER A 34 6.55 -24.70 4.52
CA SER A 34 5.44 -24.82 5.48
C SER A 34 5.01 -23.49 6.11
N GLU A 35 5.85 -22.45 6.05
CA GLU A 35 5.53 -21.10 6.52
C GLU A 35 5.02 -20.19 5.39
N ALA A 36 4.72 -20.76 4.22
CA ALA A 36 4.24 -20.03 3.05
C ALA A 36 2.88 -19.35 3.32
N LEU A 37 2.87 -18.02 3.23
CA LEU A 37 1.71 -17.16 3.43
C LEU A 37 0.71 -17.27 2.26
N LEU A 38 1.14 -17.69 1.07
CA LEU A 38 0.21 -17.95 -0.04
C LEU A 38 -0.76 -19.09 0.29
N SER A 39 -0.35 -20.07 1.10
CA SER A 39 -1.21 -21.18 1.49
C SER A 39 -2.39 -20.73 2.36
N HIS A 40 -2.24 -19.62 3.09
CA HIS A 40 -3.27 -19.07 3.98
C HIS A 40 -4.40 -18.36 3.24
N CYS A 41 -4.14 -17.80 2.04
CA CYS A 41 -5.16 -17.15 1.21
C CYS A 41 -5.55 -17.97 -0.03
N GLY A 42 -4.66 -18.83 -0.51
CA GLY A 42 -4.77 -19.46 -1.81
C GLY A 42 -4.50 -18.49 -2.97
N VAL A 43 -4.22 -19.05 -4.15
CA VAL A 43 -3.87 -18.28 -5.37
C VAL A 43 -5.00 -17.34 -5.80
N GLY A 44 -6.26 -17.80 -5.72
CA GLY A 44 -7.42 -17.01 -6.17
C GLY A 44 -7.59 -15.71 -5.40
N GLU A 45 -7.47 -15.75 -4.06
CA GLU A 45 -7.59 -14.54 -3.24
C GLU A 45 -6.37 -13.63 -3.39
N PHE A 46 -5.17 -14.20 -3.60
CA PHE A 46 -3.99 -13.41 -3.89
C PHE A 46 -4.13 -12.62 -5.21
N GLU A 47 -4.59 -13.26 -6.29
CA GLU A 47 -4.81 -12.57 -7.57
C GLU A 47 -5.94 -11.53 -7.47
N LYS A 48 -6.99 -11.79 -6.67
CA LYS A 48 -8.02 -10.79 -6.37
C LYS A 48 -7.45 -9.57 -5.64
N ALA A 49 -6.61 -9.79 -4.63
CA ALA A 49 -5.95 -8.71 -3.89
C ALA A 49 -5.06 -7.87 -4.82
N LYS A 50 -4.28 -8.54 -5.69
CA LYS A 50 -3.45 -7.89 -6.71
C LYS A 50 -4.28 -7.03 -7.67
N GLU A 51 -5.43 -7.52 -8.13
CA GLU A 51 -6.29 -6.77 -9.05
C GLU A 51 -6.84 -5.50 -8.39
N LEU A 52 -7.26 -5.57 -7.13
CA LEU A 52 -7.68 -4.38 -6.38
C LEU A 52 -6.53 -3.37 -6.20
N VAL A 53 -5.32 -3.87 -5.96
CA VAL A 53 -4.11 -3.04 -5.90
C VAL A 53 -3.81 -2.36 -7.24
N ASN A 54 -3.99 -3.05 -8.37
CA ASN A 54 -3.83 -2.44 -9.69
C ASN A 54 -4.81 -1.28 -9.91
N GLN A 55 -6.05 -1.42 -9.41
CA GLN A 55 -7.09 -0.40 -9.55
C GLN A 55 -6.80 0.88 -8.75
N ILE A 56 -6.14 0.77 -7.59
CA ILE A 56 -5.79 1.93 -6.75
C ILE A 56 -4.45 2.58 -7.14
N SER A 57 -3.54 1.83 -7.76
CA SER A 57 -2.14 2.23 -7.96
C SER A 57 -1.96 3.50 -8.80
N ARG A 58 -2.65 3.59 -9.96
CA ARG A 58 -2.54 4.78 -10.83
C ARG A 58 -3.04 6.02 -10.12
N SER A 59 -4.23 5.96 -9.52
CA SER A 59 -4.84 7.11 -8.83
C SER A 59 -3.99 7.57 -7.66
N THR A 60 -3.42 6.62 -6.90
CA THR A 60 -2.45 6.92 -5.83
C THR A 60 -1.27 7.75 -6.35
N TYR A 61 -0.63 7.29 -7.43
CA TYR A 61 0.50 7.99 -8.03
C TYR A 61 0.09 9.38 -8.52
N MET A 62 -1.03 9.48 -9.25
CA MET A 62 -1.50 10.74 -9.80
C MET A 62 -1.83 11.73 -8.69
N ILE A 63 -2.47 11.30 -7.60
CA ILE A 63 -2.76 12.18 -6.47
C ILE A 63 -1.47 12.68 -5.82
N ILE A 64 -0.52 11.80 -5.51
CA ILE A 64 0.72 12.15 -4.77
C ILE A 64 1.70 12.98 -5.62
N SER A 65 1.74 12.77 -6.94
CA SER A 65 2.90 13.20 -7.72
C SER A 65 2.67 14.48 -8.53
N VAL A 66 1.43 14.94 -8.68
CA VAL A 66 1.11 16.09 -9.54
C VAL A 66 0.69 17.33 -8.72
N PRO A 67 1.07 18.55 -9.14
CA PRO A 67 0.66 19.78 -8.43
C PRO A 67 -0.87 19.93 -8.33
N GLU A 68 -1.59 19.64 -9.42
CA GLU A 68 -3.05 19.81 -9.52
C GLU A 68 -3.75 18.45 -9.71
N ILE A 69 -4.49 18.03 -8.69
CA ILE A 69 -5.15 16.71 -8.68
C ILE A 69 -6.36 16.72 -9.62
N ASN A 70 -6.43 15.74 -10.52
CA ASN A 70 -7.60 15.53 -11.35
C ASN A 70 -8.76 14.94 -10.52
N PRO A 71 -9.97 15.53 -10.53
CA PRO A 71 -11.13 15.00 -9.81
C PRO A 71 -11.48 13.54 -10.16
N CYS A 72 -11.21 13.09 -11.38
CA CYS A 72 -11.41 11.69 -11.78
C CYS A 72 -10.49 10.75 -10.99
N ASP A 73 -9.24 11.13 -10.73
CA ASP A 73 -8.31 10.30 -9.95
C ASP A 73 -8.76 10.20 -8.49
N ILE A 74 -9.35 11.27 -7.93
CA ILE A 74 -9.98 11.25 -6.60
C ILE A 74 -11.13 10.24 -6.57
N SER A 75 -12.05 10.31 -7.54
CA SER A 75 -13.20 9.41 -7.64
C SER A 75 -12.75 7.94 -7.74
N HIS A 76 -11.81 7.65 -8.63
CA HIS A 76 -11.27 6.29 -8.79
C HIS A 76 -10.56 5.80 -7.52
N TYR A 77 -9.79 6.64 -6.84
CA TYR A 77 -9.12 6.27 -5.59
C TYR A 77 -10.13 5.89 -4.50
N ARG A 78 -11.16 6.72 -4.30
CA ARG A 78 -12.22 6.46 -3.31
C ARG A 78 -13.01 5.21 -3.65
N GLN A 79 -13.34 5.01 -4.93
CA GLN A 79 -14.01 3.78 -5.39
C GLN A 79 -13.18 2.53 -5.09
N ALA A 80 -11.87 2.57 -5.38
CA ALA A 80 -10.97 1.46 -5.07
C ALA A 80 -10.86 1.20 -3.56
N CYS A 81 -10.82 2.25 -2.73
CA CYS A 81 -10.87 2.11 -1.26
C CYS A 81 -12.15 1.42 -0.81
N SER A 82 -13.31 1.79 -1.36
CA SER A 82 -14.58 1.13 -1.06
C SER A 82 -14.58 -0.34 -1.49
N GLN A 83 -14.02 -0.67 -2.66
CA GLN A 83 -13.91 -2.06 -3.12
C GLN A 83 -12.98 -2.90 -2.25
N ILE A 84 -11.85 -2.32 -1.82
CA ILE A 84 -10.93 -2.98 -0.88
C ILE A 84 -11.60 -3.17 0.48
N ASN A 85 -12.30 -2.15 1.00
CA ASN A 85 -13.07 -2.25 2.24
C ASN A 85 -14.05 -3.43 2.17
N GLU A 86 -14.84 -3.53 1.10
CA GLU A 86 -15.78 -4.65 0.95
C GLU A 86 -15.11 -6.02 0.78
N ALA A 87 -13.92 -6.06 0.19
CA ALA A 87 -13.18 -7.30 -0.03
C ALA A 87 -12.56 -7.89 1.25
N ILE A 88 -12.29 -7.08 2.28
CA ILE A 88 -11.70 -7.53 3.55
C ILE A 88 -12.69 -8.43 4.30
N LYS A 89 -12.23 -9.64 4.64
CA LYS A 89 -13.05 -10.72 5.23
C LYS A 89 -12.91 -10.88 6.74
N GLY A 90 -12.00 -10.17 7.39
CA GLY A 90 -11.71 -10.31 8.81
C GLY A 90 -10.72 -9.26 9.32
N PRO A 91 -9.98 -9.53 10.41
CA PRO A 91 -8.89 -8.67 10.85
C PRO A 91 -7.78 -8.54 9.80
N TYR A 92 -7.61 -9.58 8.96
CA TYR A 92 -6.75 -9.60 7.78
C TYR A 92 -7.61 -9.68 6.51
N PHE A 93 -7.00 -9.43 5.35
CA PHE A 93 -7.65 -9.33 4.05
C PHE A 93 -8.49 -10.56 3.73
N THR A 94 -7.96 -11.77 3.94
CA THR A 94 -8.66 -13.02 3.61
C THR A 94 -9.29 -13.75 4.79
N GLY A 95 -9.16 -13.24 6.03
CA GLY A 95 -9.74 -13.88 7.21
C GLY A 95 -9.02 -13.55 8.51
N SER A 96 -8.82 -14.58 9.35
CA SER A 96 -8.26 -14.43 10.71
C SER A 96 -6.74 -14.46 10.79
N ASN A 97 -6.07 -14.89 9.72
CA ASN A 97 -4.62 -15.07 9.68
C ASN A 97 -4.00 -14.16 8.63
N ILE A 98 -2.77 -13.72 8.90
CA ILE A 98 -1.96 -13.04 7.89
C ILE A 98 -1.62 -13.99 6.72
N SER A 99 -1.60 -13.43 5.52
CA SER A 99 -1.40 -14.10 4.25
C SER A 99 -0.63 -13.21 3.27
N LEU A 100 -0.29 -13.77 2.11
CA LEU A 100 0.42 -13.02 1.07
C LEU A 100 -0.45 -11.89 0.47
N ALA A 101 -1.77 -12.01 0.55
CA ALA A 101 -2.71 -10.99 0.12
C ALA A 101 -2.65 -9.72 0.99
N ASP A 102 -2.36 -9.87 2.28
CA ASP A 102 -2.19 -8.73 3.19
C ASP A 102 -0.96 -7.91 2.81
N LEU A 103 0.14 -8.60 2.50
CA LEU A 103 1.42 -7.99 2.17
C LEU A 103 1.42 -7.25 0.83
N ILE A 104 0.56 -7.64 -0.13
CA ILE A 104 0.43 -6.90 -1.40
C ILE A 104 -0.49 -5.69 -1.26
N VAL A 105 -1.52 -5.76 -0.40
CA VAL A 105 -2.48 -4.67 -0.20
C VAL A 105 -1.94 -3.58 0.73
N PHE A 106 -1.31 -3.96 1.83
CA PHE A 106 -0.90 -3.05 2.90
C PHE A 106 -0.07 -1.84 2.42
N PRO A 107 0.97 -1.99 1.57
CA PRO A 107 1.78 -0.84 1.15
C PRO A 107 0.97 0.28 0.47
N HIS A 108 -0.13 -0.07 -0.19
CA HIS A 108 -1.00 0.90 -0.85
C HIS A 108 -1.92 1.60 0.16
N LEU A 109 -2.41 0.86 1.16
CA LEU A 109 -3.25 1.40 2.22
C LEU A 109 -2.47 2.19 3.27
N HIS A 110 -1.20 1.88 3.50
CA HIS A 110 -0.35 2.60 4.46
C HIS A 110 -0.19 4.09 4.13
N ARG A 111 -0.48 4.47 2.87
CA ARG A 111 -0.44 5.87 2.39
C ARG A 111 -1.81 6.57 2.45
N LEU A 112 -2.84 5.93 3.00
CA LEU A 112 -4.21 6.44 3.01
C LEU A 112 -4.29 7.86 3.57
N GLU A 113 -3.70 8.12 4.73
CA GLU A 113 -3.76 9.42 5.38
C GLU A 113 -3.08 10.51 4.56
N THR A 114 -1.92 10.20 3.96
CA THR A 114 -1.22 11.12 3.07
C THR A 114 -2.07 11.47 1.84
N ILE A 115 -2.67 10.47 1.21
CA ILE A 115 -3.49 10.65 0.00
C ILE A 115 -4.75 11.46 0.33
N MET A 116 -5.47 11.07 1.39
CA MET A 116 -6.68 11.75 1.82
C MET A 116 -6.41 13.16 2.34
N GLY A 117 -5.30 13.37 3.05
CA GLY A 117 -4.85 14.69 3.48
C GLY A 117 -4.64 15.62 2.28
N ARG A 118 -3.96 15.12 1.24
CA ARG A 118 -3.73 15.87 0.01
C ARG A 118 -5.02 16.19 -0.74
N ILE A 119 -5.95 15.23 -0.86
CA ILE A 119 -7.27 15.44 -1.47
C ILE A 119 -8.02 16.58 -0.76
N HIS A 120 -7.89 16.68 0.56
CA HIS A 120 -8.52 17.73 1.36
C HIS A 120 -7.71 19.04 1.43
N GLY A 121 -6.60 19.15 0.68
CA GLY A 121 -5.77 20.35 0.65
C GLY A 121 -5.02 20.63 1.96
N LYS A 122 -4.80 19.61 2.79
CA LYS A 122 -4.02 19.74 4.03
C LYS A 122 -2.54 19.94 3.72
N LYS A 123 -1.87 20.74 4.53
CA LYS A 123 -0.40 20.84 4.54
C LYS A 123 0.22 19.57 5.14
N PRO A 124 1.46 19.21 4.80
CA PRO A 124 2.12 18.01 5.33
C PRO A 124 2.06 17.90 6.86
N GLU A 125 2.31 18.99 7.57
CA GLU A 125 2.30 19.06 9.04
C GLU A 125 0.90 18.86 9.68
N GLU A 126 -0.17 18.97 8.89
CA GLU A 126 -1.56 18.77 9.32
C GLU A 126 -2.03 17.32 9.08
N ILE A 127 -1.25 16.52 8.36
CA ILE A 127 -1.56 15.12 8.05
C ILE A 127 -1.03 14.25 9.20
N LYS A 128 -1.93 13.50 9.83
CA LYS A 128 -1.65 12.63 10.97
C LYS A 128 -2.20 11.24 10.70
N GLU A 129 -1.66 10.25 11.39
CA GLU A 129 -2.21 8.90 11.40
C GLU A 129 -3.65 8.90 11.93
N LEU A 130 -4.46 7.97 11.41
CA LEU A 130 -5.85 7.85 11.81
C LEU A 130 -6.00 7.58 13.30
N ASN A 131 -6.99 8.24 13.89
CA ASN A 131 -7.53 7.94 15.20
C ASN A 131 -8.97 7.40 15.06
N THR A 132 -9.50 6.85 16.16
CA THR A 132 -10.80 6.19 16.18
C THR A 132 -11.99 7.11 15.85
N ASN A 133 -11.81 8.43 15.92
CA ASN A 133 -12.87 9.41 15.68
C ASN A 133 -12.85 9.99 14.25
N ASP A 134 -11.87 9.63 13.43
CA ASP A 134 -11.79 10.14 12.05
C ASP A 134 -12.95 9.65 11.19
N GLU A 135 -13.49 10.54 10.34
CA GLU A 135 -14.62 10.21 9.45
C GLU A 135 -14.27 9.08 8.46
N LEU A 136 -13.00 8.92 8.11
CA LEU A 136 -12.53 7.80 7.27
C LEU A 136 -12.73 6.44 7.93
N CYS A 137 -12.71 6.38 9.27
CA CYS A 137 -13.01 5.16 10.02
C CYS A 137 -14.50 4.78 9.91
N LYS A 138 -15.39 5.77 9.71
CA LYS A 138 -16.82 5.51 9.44
C LYS A 138 -17.07 5.15 7.98
N GLU A 139 -16.33 5.78 7.07
CA GLU A 139 -16.46 5.55 5.64
C GLU A 139 -15.94 4.17 5.22
N TRP A 140 -14.75 3.78 5.70
CA TRP A 140 -14.13 2.50 5.38
C TRP A 140 -13.69 1.75 6.64
N PRO A 141 -14.65 1.24 7.44
CA PRO A 141 -14.37 0.65 8.75
C PRO A 141 -13.49 -0.60 8.69
N LYS A 142 -13.67 -1.46 7.68
CA LYS A 142 -12.85 -2.69 7.55
C LYS A 142 -11.44 -2.36 7.09
N LEU A 143 -11.31 -1.42 6.15
CA LEU A 143 -10.02 -0.96 5.63
C LEU A 143 -9.18 -0.30 6.73
N THR A 144 -9.77 0.62 7.48
CA THR A 144 -9.06 1.34 8.55
C THR A 144 -8.71 0.42 9.73
N ALA A 145 -9.59 -0.52 10.09
CA ALA A 145 -9.26 -1.55 11.08
C ALA A 145 -8.11 -2.46 10.61
N PHE A 146 -8.15 -2.93 9.36
CA PHE A 146 -7.06 -3.71 8.75
C PHE A 146 -5.73 -2.95 8.79
N LEU A 147 -5.74 -1.66 8.43
CA LEU A 147 -4.55 -0.81 8.44
C LEU A 147 -3.91 -0.73 9.83
N ASN A 148 -4.72 -0.54 10.88
CA ASN A 148 -4.24 -0.50 12.25
C ASN A 148 -3.66 -1.84 12.70
N ILE A 149 -4.35 -2.95 12.42
CA ILE A 149 -3.89 -4.30 12.76
C ILE A 149 -2.56 -4.63 12.08
N MET A 150 -2.39 -4.24 10.81
CA MET A 150 -1.15 -4.46 10.09
C MET A 150 0.00 -3.63 10.66
N ARG A 151 -0.24 -2.38 11.07
CA ARG A 151 0.78 -1.52 11.70
C ARG A 151 1.24 -2.04 13.07
N GLU A 152 0.40 -2.80 13.77
CA GLU A 152 0.75 -3.45 15.04
C GLU A 152 1.67 -4.67 14.85
N GLN A 153 1.81 -5.20 13.63
CA GLN A 153 2.72 -6.31 13.37
C GLN A 153 4.17 -5.84 13.44
N THR A 154 5.00 -6.55 14.21
CA THR A 154 6.42 -6.18 14.42
C THR A 154 7.19 -6.03 13.11
N PHE A 155 7.07 -7.00 12.20
CA PHE A 155 7.75 -6.96 10.90
C PHE A 155 7.26 -5.83 9.98
N VAL A 156 6.07 -5.28 10.20
CA VAL A 156 5.58 -4.09 9.50
C VAL A 156 6.13 -2.82 10.16
N ALA A 157 6.06 -2.74 11.49
CA ALA A 157 6.58 -1.61 12.24
C ALA A 157 8.09 -1.41 12.01
N ASP A 158 8.85 -2.50 11.84
CA ASP A 158 10.29 -2.47 11.62
C ASP A 158 10.71 -1.85 10.26
N VAL A 159 9.80 -1.81 9.28
CA VAL A 159 10.13 -1.38 7.90
C VAL A 159 9.26 -0.23 7.38
N THR A 160 8.22 0.15 8.11
CA THR A 160 7.38 1.29 7.74
C THR A 160 8.01 2.60 8.18
N ILE A 161 7.72 3.65 7.42
CA ILE A 161 8.07 5.02 7.78
C ILE A 161 6.82 5.76 8.29
N PRO A 162 6.98 6.74 9.19
CA PRO A 162 5.86 7.50 9.72
C PRO A 162 5.09 8.26 8.64
N CYS A 163 3.78 8.47 8.87
CA CYS A 163 2.92 9.20 7.95
C CYS A 163 3.46 10.61 7.60
N ARG A 164 4.10 11.31 8.55
CA ARG A 164 4.70 12.64 8.29
C ARG A 164 5.70 12.61 7.13
N ILE A 165 6.54 11.57 7.06
CA ILE A 165 7.58 11.43 6.04
C ILE A 165 6.95 11.23 4.67
N HIS A 166 5.90 10.41 4.61
CA HIS A 166 5.13 10.23 3.37
C HIS A 166 4.49 11.55 2.90
N ALA A 167 3.94 12.34 3.82
CA ALA A 167 3.34 13.63 3.51
C ALA A 167 4.36 14.66 3.03
N GLU A 168 5.50 14.78 3.72
CA GLU A 168 6.61 15.66 3.34
C GLU A 168 7.16 15.26 1.96
N TYR A 169 7.44 13.97 1.75
CA TYR A 169 7.88 13.46 0.46
C TYR A 169 6.88 13.79 -0.65
N ALA A 170 5.59 13.54 -0.43
CA ALA A 170 4.54 13.86 -1.40
C ALA A 170 4.50 15.35 -1.77
N ALA A 171 4.78 16.26 -0.83
CA ALA A 171 4.86 17.68 -1.10
C ALA A 171 6.10 18.05 -1.93
N THR A 172 7.26 17.44 -1.64
CA THR A 172 8.48 17.67 -2.44
C THR A 172 8.28 17.22 -3.89
N VAL A 173 7.65 16.06 -4.10
CA VAL A 173 7.32 15.55 -5.43
C VAL A 173 6.36 16.48 -6.17
N ALA A 174 5.30 16.93 -5.48
CA ALA A 174 4.32 17.87 -6.05
C ALA A 174 4.96 19.18 -6.50
N SER A 175 6.00 19.63 -5.80
CA SER A 175 6.73 20.87 -6.13
C SER A 175 7.75 20.71 -7.26
N GLY A 176 7.96 19.49 -7.77
CA GLY A 176 9.01 19.19 -8.75
C GLY A 176 10.42 19.11 -8.16
N CYS A 177 10.55 19.17 -6.83
CA CYS A 177 11.82 19.15 -6.10
C CYS A 177 11.93 17.86 -5.27
N ASN A 178 11.81 16.70 -5.91
CA ASN A 178 11.82 15.40 -5.24
C ASN A 178 13.00 15.28 -4.26
N ASN A 179 12.71 15.12 -2.97
CA ASN A 179 13.71 14.89 -1.94
C ASN A 179 13.55 13.48 -1.37
N PRO A 180 14.35 12.49 -1.81
CA PRO A 180 14.28 11.14 -1.27
C PRO A 180 14.89 10.99 0.13
N ASP A 181 15.62 12.00 0.62
CA ASP A 181 16.43 11.94 1.85
C ASP A 181 15.71 12.60 3.04
N ILE A 182 14.38 12.48 3.12
CA ILE A 182 13.57 13.04 4.22
C ILE A 182 13.62 12.09 5.42
N GLU A 183 13.90 12.63 6.61
CA GLU A 183 14.10 11.91 7.87
C GLU A 183 13.10 12.27 8.99
#